data_AF-R9PTR9-F1
#
_entry.id   AF-R9PTR9-F1
#
_cell.length_a   1.000
_cell.length_b   1.000
_cell.length_c   1.000
_cell.angle_alpha   90.00
_cell.angle_beta   90.00
_cell.angle_gamma   90.00
#
_symmetry.space_group_name_H-M   'P 1'
#
loop_
_entity.id
_entity.type
_entity.pdbx_description
1 polymer ?
#
loop_
_entity_poly.entity_id
_entity_poly.type
_entity_poly.pdbx_seq_one_letter_code
_entity_poly.pdbx_strand_id
1 'polypeptide(L)'
;MNNIFKLSLIASLTLGLTACGSDDSDTQPTTALVSFSIADAPVDSAQEVNVSYASLTLKRTDQGDIELPIEDENGDPISINLLDYQNGDSLLVLSDAELPIGEYSELIINTYECPQNQNGDTQHCNVVEESNAVLPLKTPSNKLRLGGFTVTTEGTQAYTIDFNLRKSLVSTAGGASYNLKPHGVTIIDNTTVGNVSGTVDPNLLSAGECVADTGNVVYLYTSPIAEESVLGDEFDPEIDTEVPANVVQPYASKMVQLDSETGEYSYSFAHLPAADYLLAFSCSAIDDDPEIYDAVMIADPSEQQATISVVSGETTEYNFVENI
;
A
#
# COMPACT_ATOMS: atom_id res chain seq x y z
N MET A 1 22.97 19.98 -76.98
CA MET A 1 21.72 20.16 -76.22
C MET A 1 21.70 21.55 -75.66
N ASN A 2 20.57 22.21 -75.88
CA ASN A 2 20.31 23.63 -75.69
C ASN A 2 20.13 24.01 -74.21
N ASN A 3 20.34 25.31 -73.94
CA ASN A 3 19.60 26.15 -72.98
C ASN A 3 19.98 26.06 -71.49
N ILE A 4 19.93 27.11 -70.67
CA ILE A 4 19.55 28.54 -70.80
C ILE A 4 20.05 29.24 -69.53
N PHE A 5 20.50 30.50 -69.66
CA PHE A 5 20.69 31.47 -68.59
C PHE A 5 19.37 31.74 -67.85
N LYS A 6 19.33 31.64 -66.51
CA LYS A 6 18.40 32.44 -65.69
C LYS A 6 19.05 32.90 -64.39
N LEU A 7 19.47 34.15 -64.43
CA LEU A 7 19.64 35.03 -63.28
C LEU A 7 18.27 35.16 -62.61
N SER A 8 18.16 34.89 -61.30
CA SER A 8 16.99 35.29 -60.52
C SER A 8 17.44 35.96 -59.22
N LEU A 9 17.15 37.25 -59.19
CA LEU A 9 17.32 38.19 -58.09
C LEU A 9 16.04 38.15 -57.25
N ILE A 10 16.07 37.66 -56.00
CA ILE A 10 14.95 37.85 -55.07
C ILE A 10 15.47 38.09 -53.63
N ALA A 11 15.40 39.38 -53.28
CA ALA A 11 14.97 40.00 -52.02
C ALA A 11 15.39 39.39 -50.67
N SER A 12 16.22 40.18 -49.98
CA SER A 12 16.32 40.25 -48.53
C SER A 12 14.95 40.36 -47.85
N LEU A 13 14.70 39.50 -46.86
CA LEU A 13 13.75 39.77 -45.78
C LEU A 13 14.40 39.40 -44.45
N THR A 14 15.18 40.33 -43.91
CA THR A 14 15.64 40.32 -42.52
C THR A 14 14.44 40.54 -41.62
N LEU A 15 13.84 39.45 -41.16
CA LEU A 15 12.94 39.48 -40.00
C LEU A 15 13.81 39.64 -38.75
N GLY A 16 13.92 40.89 -38.29
CA GLY A 16 14.41 41.18 -36.95
C GLY A 16 13.42 40.62 -35.93
N LEU A 17 13.71 39.44 -35.41
CA LEU A 17 13.17 39.01 -34.12
C LEU A 17 13.78 39.94 -33.07
N THR A 18 13.02 40.99 -32.77
CA THR A 18 13.14 41.71 -31.51
C THR A 18 12.68 40.72 -30.44
N ALA A 19 13.66 40.04 -29.83
CA ALA A 19 13.45 39.38 -28.56
C ALA A 19 13.16 40.49 -27.54
N CYS A 20 11.87 40.79 -27.40
CA CYS A 20 11.32 41.58 -26.33
C CYS A 20 11.72 40.88 -25.04
N GLY A 21 12.47 41.58 -24.19
CA GLY A 21 12.81 41.10 -22.85
C GLY A 21 11.52 40.77 -22.11
N SER A 22 11.41 39.52 -21.70
CA SER A 22 10.55 39.14 -20.60
C SER A 22 11.45 39.05 -19.39
N ASP A 23 11.15 39.84 -18.37
CA ASP A 23 11.65 39.62 -17.02
C ASP A 23 11.41 38.15 -16.68
N ASP A 24 12.48 37.37 -16.60
CA ASP A 24 12.45 36.01 -16.09
C ASP A 24 12.38 36.15 -14.57
N SER A 25 11.19 36.46 -14.07
CA SER A 25 10.89 36.18 -12.68
C SER A 25 10.86 34.67 -12.58
N ASP A 26 11.93 34.12 -12.01
CA ASP A 26 12.11 32.72 -11.63
C ASP A 26 10.99 32.32 -10.65
N THR A 27 9.76 32.20 -11.16
CA THR A 27 8.58 31.83 -10.37
C THR A 27 8.69 30.35 -10.12
N GLN A 28 9.11 30.02 -8.90
CA GLN A 28 9.05 28.66 -8.40
C GLN A 28 7.65 28.09 -8.62
N PRO A 29 7.53 26.81 -9.03
CA PRO A 29 6.22 26.19 -9.23
C PRO A 29 5.41 26.28 -7.95
N THR A 30 4.11 26.58 -8.08
CA THR A 30 3.17 26.62 -6.95
C THR A 30 2.32 25.36 -6.84
N THR A 31 2.38 24.51 -7.86
CA THR A 31 1.68 23.22 -7.98
C THR A 31 2.64 22.15 -8.49
N ALA A 32 2.32 20.89 -8.23
CA ALA A 32 3.00 19.71 -8.78
C ALA A 32 1.96 18.69 -9.26
N LEU A 33 2.37 17.77 -10.14
CA LEU A 33 1.52 16.68 -10.61
C LEU A 33 1.66 15.49 -9.65
N VAL A 34 0.52 14.98 -9.19
CA VAL A 34 0.47 13.90 -8.21
C VAL A 34 -0.45 12.79 -8.69
N SER A 35 0.05 11.57 -8.65
CA SER A 35 -0.70 10.35 -8.96
C SER A 35 -0.90 9.52 -7.69
N PHE A 36 -2.06 8.87 -7.58
CA PHE A 36 -2.39 7.96 -6.47
C PHE A 36 -2.73 6.58 -7.03
N SER A 37 -2.09 5.56 -6.47
CA SER A 37 -2.40 4.16 -6.70
C SER A 37 -2.94 3.49 -5.43
N ILE A 38 -3.67 2.40 -5.57
CA ILE A 38 -4.10 1.52 -4.48
C ILE A 38 -3.40 0.16 -4.64
N ALA A 39 -2.87 -0.39 -3.55
CA ALA A 39 -2.25 -1.71 -3.49
C ALA A 39 -2.61 -2.39 -2.16
N ASP A 40 -2.27 -3.68 -2.03
CA ASP A 40 -2.67 -4.48 -0.88
C ASP A 40 -1.66 -5.58 -0.43
N ALA A 41 -1.89 -6.06 0.79
CA ALA A 41 -1.39 -7.29 1.40
C ALA A 41 -2.40 -8.44 1.34
N PRO A 42 -1.96 -9.67 1.01
CA PRO A 42 -2.78 -10.87 1.21
C PRO A 42 -3.34 -10.97 2.63
N VAL A 43 -4.54 -11.55 2.76
CA VAL A 43 -5.17 -11.89 4.04
C VAL A 43 -5.76 -13.29 4.02
N ASP A 44 -5.70 -13.97 5.16
CA ASP A 44 -5.91 -15.41 5.35
C ASP A 44 -7.40 -15.81 5.22
N SER A 45 -8.31 -14.85 5.44
CA SER A 45 -9.73 -15.12 5.64
C SER A 45 -10.63 -14.84 4.44
N ALA A 46 -10.07 -14.41 3.30
CA ALA A 46 -10.86 -13.90 2.18
C ALA A 46 -10.31 -14.34 0.81
N GLN A 47 -11.24 -14.76 -0.06
CA GLN A 47 -11.01 -14.93 -1.51
C GLN A 47 -11.08 -13.59 -2.24
N GLU A 48 -11.97 -12.69 -1.81
CA GLU A 48 -12.11 -11.35 -2.37
C GLU A 48 -12.41 -10.34 -1.26
N VAL A 49 -11.85 -9.13 -1.40
CA VAL A 49 -12.15 -7.98 -0.56
C VAL A 49 -12.52 -6.81 -1.48
N ASN A 50 -13.81 -6.71 -1.77
CA ASN A 50 -14.37 -5.76 -2.71
C ASN A 50 -14.71 -4.44 -2.01
N VAL A 51 -14.18 -3.33 -2.52
CA VAL A 51 -14.43 -1.98 -2.01
C VAL A 51 -14.75 -1.03 -3.17
N SER A 52 -15.84 -0.27 -3.03
CA SER A 52 -16.17 0.81 -3.96
C SER A 52 -15.66 2.15 -3.44
N TYR A 53 -15.07 2.95 -4.32
CA TYR A 53 -14.45 4.23 -4.01
C TYR A 53 -15.16 5.37 -4.71
N ALA A 54 -15.39 6.47 -4.00
CA ALA A 54 -16.05 7.67 -4.53
C ALA A 54 -15.05 8.79 -4.83
N SER A 55 -14.18 9.12 -3.88
CA SER A 55 -13.22 10.22 -4.01
C SER A 55 -12.10 10.14 -2.98
N LEU A 56 -11.01 10.87 -3.23
CA LEU A 56 -10.05 11.25 -2.20
C LEU A 56 -10.34 12.68 -1.73
N THR A 57 -10.37 12.91 -0.43
CA THR A 57 -10.37 14.26 0.15
C THR A 57 -9.02 14.56 0.79
N LEU A 58 -8.36 15.61 0.32
CA LEU A 58 -7.06 16.06 0.80
C LEU A 58 -7.26 17.27 1.71
N LYS A 59 -6.96 17.10 3.00
CA LYS A 59 -7.05 18.17 4.01
C LYS A 59 -5.77 18.99 4.03
N ARG A 60 -5.92 20.31 4.02
CA ARG A 60 -4.81 21.26 4.15
C ARG A 60 -5.04 22.14 5.37
N THR A 61 -3.98 22.37 6.13
CA THR A 61 -4.05 23.22 7.33
C THR A 61 -4.44 24.65 6.94
N ASP A 62 -5.47 25.18 7.60
CA ASP A 62 -5.99 26.55 7.40
C ASP A 62 -6.40 26.91 5.96
N GLN A 63 -6.67 25.91 5.12
CA GLN A 63 -7.09 26.08 3.72
C GLN A 63 -8.32 25.22 3.41
N GLY A 64 -8.93 25.45 2.25
CA GLY A 64 -10.02 24.60 1.77
C GLY A 64 -9.53 23.20 1.39
N ASP A 65 -10.35 22.20 1.66
CA ASP A 65 -10.12 20.82 1.24
C ASP A 65 -10.12 20.71 -0.28
N ILE A 66 -9.37 19.73 -0.80
CA ILE A 66 -9.40 19.34 -2.21
C ILE A 66 -10.11 17.99 -2.29
N GLU A 67 -11.10 17.87 -3.18
CA GLU A 67 -11.77 16.60 -3.46
C GLU A 67 -11.43 16.14 -4.88
N LEU A 68 -10.96 14.91 -4.99
CA LEU A 68 -10.55 14.27 -6.24
C LEU A 68 -11.45 13.04 -6.46
N PRO A 69 -12.40 13.08 -7.40
CA PRO A 69 -13.30 11.96 -7.66
C PRO A 69 -12.54 10.75 -8.23
N ILE A 70 -12.91 9.55 -7.79
CA ILE A 70 -12.42 8.28 -8.35
C ILE A 70 -13.57 7.69 -9.16
N GLU A 71 -13.50 7.88 -10.47
CA GLU A 71 -14.58 7.58 -11.41
C GLU A 71 -14.04 6.81 -12.62
N ASP A 72 -14.85 5.90 -13.15
CA ASP A 72 -14.58 5.20 -14.40
C ASP A 72 -14.80 6.11 -15.64
N GLU A 73 -14.68 5.54 -16.85
CA GLU A 73 -14.89 6.29 -18.10
C GLU A 73 -16.30 6.88 -18.25
N ASN A 74 -17.28 6.38 -17.49
CA ASN A 74 -18.67 6.83 -17.50
C ASN A 74 -18.99 7.85 -16.39
N GLY A 75 -18.04 8.12 -15.48
CA GLY A 75 -18.26 8.97 -14.32
C GLY A 75 -18.84 8.22 -13.11
N ASP A 76 -18.82 6.88 -13.12
CA ASP A 76 -19.36 6.05 -12.04
C ASP A 76 -18.25 5.66 -11.03
N PRO A 77 -18.58 5.49 -9.74
CA PRO A 77 -17.63 5.01 -8.73
C PRO A 77 -16.96 3.70 -9.12
N ILE A 78 -15.67 3.57 -8.84
CA ILE A 78 -14.90 2.37 -9.17
C ILE A 78 -14.98 1.36 -8.01
N SER A 79 -15.34 0.11 -8.32
CA SER A 79 -15.24 -1.03 -7.41
C SER A 79 -13.99 -1.86 -7.72
N ILE A 80 -13.25 -2.23 -6.68
CA ILE A 80 -11.97 -2.93 -6.78
C ILE A 80 -11.94 -4.10 -5.80
N ASN A 81 -11.50 -5.27 -6.25
CA ASN A 81 -11.03 -6.33 -5.35
C ASN A 81 -9.59 -5.99 -4.93
N LEU A 82 -9.37 -5.71 -3.64
CA LEU A 82 -8.05 -5.34 -3.13
C LEU A 82 -7.01 -6.45 -3.35
N LEU A 83 -7.46 -7.72 -3.29
CA LEU A 83 -6.61 -8.88 -3.50
C LEU A 83 -6.11 -9.05 -4.95
N ASP A 84 -6.61 -8.26 -5.91
CA ASP A 84 -6.06 -8.26 -7.28
C ASP A 84 -4.74 -7.47 -7.39
N TYR A 85 -4.38 -6.68 -6.37
CA TYR A 85 -3.24 -5.75 -6.40
C TYR A 85 -2.21 -6.07 -5.31
N GLN A 86 -1.71 -7.29 -5.37
CA GLN A 86 -0.70 -7.82 -4.44
C GLN A 86 0.68 -7.86 -5.08
N ASN A 87 1.71 -8.17 -4.29
CA ASN A 87 3.05 -8.47 -4.78
C ASN A 87 3.71 -7.36 -5.63
N GLY A 88 3.38 -6.10 -5.34
CA GLY A 88 3.90 -4.93 -6.06
C GLY A 88 3.01 -4.44 -7.20
N ASP A 89 1.96 -5.17 -7.55
CA ASP A 89 0.91 -4.64 -8.42
C ASP A 89 0.11 -3.57 -7.69
N SER A 90 -0.34 -2.56 -8.44
CA SER A 90 -1.16 -1.47 -7.92
C SER A 90 -2.09 -0.93 -8.99
N LEU A 91 -3.24 -0.40 -8.59
CA LEU A 91 -4.18 0.26 -9.47
C LEU A 91 -4.01 1.76 -9.40
N LEU A 92 -3.64 2.40 -10.51
CA LEU A 92 -3.67 3.85 -10.64
C LEU A 92 -5.12 4.35 -10.61
N VAL A 93 -5.53 5.00 -9.52
CA VAL A 93 -6.88 5.53 -9.33
C VAL A 93 -6.99 7.00 -9.69
N LEU A 94 -5.89 7.75 -9.65
CA LEU A 94 -5.79 9.15 -10.06
C LEU A 94 -4.45 9.38 -10.73
N SER A 95 -4.45 9.95 -11.93
CA SER A 95 -3.23 10.29 -12.67
C SER A 95 -3.07 11.80 -12.78
N ASP A 96 -1.85 12.29 -12.49
CA ASP A 96 -1.40 13.65 -12.77
C ASP A 96 -2.34 14.76 -12.25
N ALA A 97 -2.89 14.57 -11.05
CA ALA A 97 -3.68 15.60 -10.40
C ALA A 97 -2.80 16.81 -10.06
N GLU A 98 -3.16 17.99 -10.53
CA GLU A 98 -2.42 19.21 -10.23
C GLU A 98 -2.76 19.70 -8.81
N LEU A 99 -1.81 19.51 -7.90
CA LEU A 99 -1.97 19.82 -6.47
C LEU A 99 -1.04 20.96 -6.03
N PRO A 100 -1.52 21.90 -5.20
CA PRO A 100 -0.66 22.91 -4.59
C PRO A 100 0.45 22.29 -3.74
N ILE A 101 1.65 22.83 -3.88
CA ILE A 101 2.80 22.43 -3.07
C ILE A 101 2.55 22.77 -1.60
N GLY A 102 2.85 21.83 -0.71
CA GLY A 102 2.71 22.00 0.74
C GLY A 102 2.35 20.72 1.48
N GLU A 103 2.14 20.90 2.78
CA GLU A 103 1.75 19.83 3.70
C GLU A 103 0.24 19.59 3.66
N TYR A 104 -0.14 18.33 3.54
CA TYR A 104 -1.51 17.85 3.67
C TYR A 104 -1.63 17.12 4.98
N SER A 105 -2.49 17.60 5.88
CA SER A 105 -2.58 17.07 7.24
C SER A 105 -3.27 15.71 7.31
N GLU A 106 -4.05 15.37 6.28
CA GLU A 106 -4.85 14.14 6.23
C GLU A 106 -5.30 13.86 4.79
N LEU A 107 -5.19 12.60 4.37
CA LEU A 107 -5.88 12.06 3.20
C LEU A 107 -7.06 11.22 3.67
N ILE A 108 -8.25 11.46 3.14
CA ILE A 108 -9.44 10.65 3.41
C ILE A 108 -9.84 9.93 2.13
N ILE A 109 -9.96 8.61 2.20
CA ILE A 109 -10.61 7.83 1.16
C ILE A 109 -12.11 7.80 1.46
N ASN A 110 -12.92 8.38 0.58
CA ASN A 110 -14.36 8.28 0.67
C ASN A 110 -14.80 7.02 -0.08
N THR A 111 -15.36 6.05 0.65
CA THR A 111 -15.89 4.83 0.07
C THR A 111 -17.33 5.04 -0.38
N TYR A 112 -17.75 4.36 -1.44
CA TYR A 112 -19.07 4.53 -2.03
C TYR A 112 -20.06 3.50 -1.47
N GLU A 113 -21.08 3.97 -0.76
CA GLU A 113 -22.24 3.18 -0.30
C GLU A 113 -21.88 1.86 0.44
N CYS A 114 -20.75 1.81 1.15
CA CYS A 114 -20.44 0.64 1.98
C CYS A 114 -21.48 0.49 3.10
N PRO A 115 -21.88 -0.76 3.43
CA PRO A 115 -22.82 -1.04 4.48
C PRO A 115 -22.34 -0.47 5.82
N GLN A 116 -23.28 -0.06 6.67
CA GLN A 116 -23.00 0.53 8.00
C GLN A 116 -23.45 -0.38 9.15
N ASN A 117 -23.91 -1.59 8.84
CA ASN A 117 -24.27 -2.62 9.82
C ASN A 117 -24.15 -4.02 9.20
N GLN A 118 -24.19 -5.05 10.04
CA GLN A 118 -23.98 -6.45 9.66
C GLN A 118 -25.03 -7.05 8.72
N ASN A 119 -26.17 -6.38 8.51
CA ASN A 119 -27.22 -6.82 7.58
C ASN A 119 -27.35 -5.88 6.38
N GLY A 120 -26.33 -5.03 6.16
CA GLY A 120 -26.30 -4.13 5.02
C GLY A 120 -26.14 -4.88 3.69
N ASP A 121 -26.40 -4.18 2.60
CA ASP A 121 -26.22 -4.72 1.26
C ASP A 121 -24.73 -4.97 0.94
N THR A 122 -24.46 -5.95 0.09
CA THR A 122 -23.12 -6.39 -0.32
C THR A 122 -22.74 -5.90 -1.72
N GLN A 123 -23.61 -5.11 -2.37
CA GLN A 123 -23.40 -4.63 -3.74
C GLN A 123 -22.09 -3.85 -3.93
N HIS A 124 -21.76 -2.95 -3.00
CA HIS A 124 -20.64 -2.02 -3.16
C HIS A 124 -19.39 -2.39 -2.37
N CYS A 125 -19.56 -2.96 -1.18
CA CYS A 125 -18.43 -3.38 -0.36
C CYS A 125 -18.76 -4.71 0.32
N ASN A 126 -17.94 -5.73 0.07
CA ASN A 126 -18.14 -7.07 0.59
C ASN A 126 -16.82 -7.83 0.72
N VAL A 127 -16.84 -8.87 1.54
CA VAL A 127 -15.81 -9.90 1.59
C VAL A 127 -16.42 -11.20 1.08
N VAL A 128 -15.72 -11.88 0.18
CA VAL A 128 -16.04 -13.24 -0.21
C VAL A 128 -15.09 -14.16 0.55
N GLU A 129 -15.61 -14.97 1.46
CA GLU A 129 -14.80 -15.93 2.22
C GLU A 129 -14.52 -17.19 1.39
N GLU A 130 -13.55 -18.01 1.81
CA GLU A 130 -13.25 -19.35 1.25
C GLU A 130 -14.47 -20.28 1.13
N SER A 131 -15.47 -20.09 2.01
CA SER A 131 -16.74 -20.81 1.96
C SER A 131 -17.67 -20.38 0.81
N ASN A 132 -17.27 -19.36 0.03
CA ASN A 132 -18.07 -18.59 -0.93
C ASN A 132 -19.23 -17.79 -0.29
N ALA A 133 -19.20 -17.59 1.03
CA ALA A 133 -20.10 -16.65 1.68
C ALA A 133 -19.72 -15.21 1.29
N VAL A 134 -20.72 -14.42 0.91
CA VAL A 134 -20.56 -12.99 0.62
C VAL A 134 -21.07 -12.21 1.82
N LEU A 135 -20.17 -11.54 2.53
CA LEU A 135 -20.47 -10.86 3.79
C LEU A 135 -20.31 -9.34 3.66
N PRO A 136 -21.15 -8.54 4.34
CA PRO A 136 -21.05 -7.07 4.30
C PRO A 136 -19.71 -6.57 4.82
N LEU A 137 -19.06 -5.67 4.07
CA LEU A 137 -17.83 -4.99 4.48
C LEU A 137 -18.12 -3.53 4.86
N LYS A 138 -18.01 -3.22 6.15
CA LYS A 138 -18.29 -1.89 6.68
C LYS A 138 -17.03 -1.03 6.67
N THR A 139 -17.21 0.25 6.42
CA THR A 139 -16.16 1.27 6.58
C THR A 139 -16.69 2.37 7.52
N PRO A 140 -15.85 2.99 8.37
CA PRO A 140 -16.29 3.99 9.34
C PRO A 140 -16.92 5.20 8.66
N SER A 141 -18.26 5.31 8.72
CA SER A 141 -19.00 6.44 8.11
C SER A 141 -18.64 6.69 6.63
N ASN A 142 -18.34 5.63 5.88
CA ASN A 142 -17.84 5.69 4.50
C ASN A 142 -16.54 6.47 4.30
N LYS A 143 -15.68 6.52 5.33
CA LYS A 143 -14.43 7.29 5.32
C LYS A 143 -13.30 6.53 5.99
N LEU A 144 -12.23 6.27 5.24
CA LEU A 144 -10.95 5.85 5.81
C LEU A 144 -10.07 7.09 5.93
N ARG A 145 -9.91 7.58 7.16
CA ARG A 145 -9.11 8.78 7.46
C ARG A 145 -7.68 8.34 7.73
N LEU A 146 -6.76 8.72 6.86
CA LEU A 146 -5.37 8.33 6.91
C LEU A 146 -4.49 9.46 7.47
N GLY A 147 -3.18 9.22 7.51
CA GLY A 147 -2.19 10.24 7.83
C GLY A 147 -2.09 11.35 6.78
N GLY A 148 -1.16 12.28 7.05
CA GLY A 148 -0.78 13.33 6.11
C GLY A 148 0.25 12.87 5.09
N PHE A 149 0.48 13.72 4.09
CA PHE A 149 1.55 13.58 3.09
C PHE A 149 2.00 14.97 2.61
N THR A 150 3.09 15.04 1.86
CA THR A 150 3.71 16.31 1.47
C THR A 150 3.84 16.42 -0.04
N VAL A 151 3.23 17.41 -0.68
CA VAL A 151 3.50 17.68 -2.09
C VAL A 151 4.67 18.64 -2.20
N THR A 152 5.76 18.20 -2.82
CA THR A 152 6.99 18.99 -2.98
C THR A 152 7.12 19.60 -4.39
N THR A 153 8.17 20.38 -4.64
CA THR A 153 8.52 20.93 -5.96
C THR A 153 9.15 19.92 -6.91
N GLU A 154 9.36 18.68 -6.46
CA GLU A 154 9.82 17.59 -7.31
C GLU A 154 8.77 17.32 -8.40
N GLY A 155 9.18 16.71 -9.52
CA GLY A 155 8.37 16.59 -10.74
C GLY A 155 7.02 15.87 -10.58
N THR A 156 6.79 14.79 -11.32
CA THR A 156 5.59 13.97 -11.06
C THR A 156 5.83 13.14 -9.81
N GLN A 157 5.03 13.37 -8.78
CA GLN A 157 5.03 12.58 -7.54
C GLN A 157 3.99 11.46 -7.65
N ALA A 158 4.33 10.27 -7.14
CA ALA A 158 3.43 9.13 -7.15
C ALA A 158 3.34 8.56 -5.74
N TYR A 159 2.11 8.35 -5.28
CA TYR A 159 1.82 7.76 -3.99
C TYR A 159 1.07 6.45 -4.15
N THR A 160 1.40 5.46 -3.33
CA THR A 160 0.63 4.23 -3.18
C THR A 160 -0.10 4.25 -1.83
N ILE A 161 -1.41 4.02 -1.86
CA ILE A 161 -2.21 3.74 -0.67
C ILE A 161 -2.17 2.23 -0.48
N ASP A 162 -1.34 1.78 0.47
CA ASP A 162 -1.14 0.37 0.77
C ASP A 162 -2.08 -0.06 1.90
N PHE A 163 -2.96 -1.00 1.58
CA PHE A 163 -3.79 -1.69 2.55
C PHE A 163 -2.97 -2.86 3.12
N ASN A 164 -2.70 -2.86 4.42
CA ASN A 164 -2.28 -4.07 5.11
C ASN A 164 -3.57 -4.74 5.63
N LEU A 165 -4.19 -5.61 4.85
CA LEU A 165 -5.45 -6.26 5.26
C LEU A 165 -5.30 -7.16 6.49
N ARG A 166 -4.14 -7.76 6.76
CA ARG A 166 -3.89 -8.49 8.02
C ARG A 166 -4.03 -7.60 9.26
N LYS A 167 -3.94 -6.27 9.10
CA LYS A 167 -4.16 -5.30 10.18
C LYS A 167 -5.49 -4.55 10.07
N SER A 168 -5.91 -4.25 8.84
CA SER A 168 -7.05 -3.36 8.58
C SER A 168 -8.38 -4.09 8.39
N LEU A 169 -8.39 -5.38 8.04
CA LEU A 169 -9.61 -6.17 7.88
C LEU A 169 -9.92 -6.96 9.14
N VAL A 170 -11.11 -6.72 9.71
CA VAL A 170 -11.52 -7.33 10.97
C VAL A 170 -12.85 -8.05 10.82
N SER A 171 -12.90 -9.32 11.22
CA SER A 171 -14.16 -10.06 11.31
C SER A 171 -14.97 -9.59 12.52
N THR A 172 -16.27 -9.36 12.33
CA THR A 172 -17.15 -8.78 13.35
C THR A 172 -18.49 -9.50 13.44
N ALA A 173 -19.24 -9.23 14.51
CA ALA A 173 -20.56 -9.81 14.75
C ALA A 173 -20.56 -11.35 14.71
N GLY A 174 -19.48 -11.98 15.19
CA GLY A 174 -19.32 -13.43 15.21
C GLY A 174 -19.18 -14.04 13.81
N GLY A 175 -18.49 -13.36 12.88
CA GLY A 175 -18.28 -13.83 11.51
C GLY A 175 -19.42 -13.49 10.55
N ALA A 176 -20.33 -12.58 10.92
CA ALA A 176 -21.45 -12.20 10.05
C ALA A 176 -21.14 -10.99 9.15
N SER A 177 -20.04 -10.27 9.39
CA SER A 177 -19.64 -9.09 8.61
C SER A 177 -18.19 -8.70 8.92
N TYR A 178 -17.60 -7.89 8.06
CA TYR A 178 -16.25 -7.37 8.25
C TYR A 178 -16.25 -5.85 8.46
N ASN A 179 -15.22 -5.33 9.13
CA ASN A 179 -14.85 -3.92 9.12
C ASN A 179 -13.54 -3.77 8.34
N LEU A 180 -13.47 -2.76 7.47
CA LEU A 180 -12.21 -2.24 6.95
C LEU A 180 -11.86 -0.97 7.72
N LYS A 181 -10.78 -1.03 8.49
CA LYS A 181 -10.32 0.06 9.37
C LYS A 181 -9.28 0.92 8.66
N PRO A 182 -9.16 2.21 9.01
CA PRO A 182 -8.05 3.04 8.54
C PRO A 182 -6.71 2.62 9.16
N HIS A 183 -6.71 2.02 10.36
CA HIS A 183 -5.49 1.50 10.99
C HIS A 183 -5.01 0.28 10.21
N GLY A 184 -3.80 0.38 9.65
CA GLY A 184 -3.28 -0.60 8.68
C GLY A 184 -3.35 -0.13 7.23
N VAL A 185 -3.85 1.07 6.95
CA VAL A 185 -3.74 1.69 5.62
C VAL A 185 -2.72 2.81 5.66
N THR A 186 -1.72 2.75 4.78
CA THR A 186 -0.59 3.68 4.76
C THR A 186 -0.48 4.41 3.44
N ILE A 187 0.01 5.65 3.47
CA ILE A 187 0.32 6.43 2.27
C ILE A 187 1.82 6.37 2.08
N ILE A 188 2.23 5.87 0.92
CA ILE A 188 3.62 5.60 0.61
C ILE A 188 4.05 6.50 -0.54
N ASP A 189 5.17 7.21 -0.38
CA ASP A 189 5.81 7.99 -1.44
C ASP A 189 6.69 7.09 -2.31
N ASN A 190 6.30 6.87 -3.57
CA ASN A 190 7.00 5.95 -4.46
C ASN A 190 8.37 6.45 -4.95
N THR A 191 8.77 7.69 -4.61
CA THR A 191 10.08 8.23 -5.03
C THR A 191 11.26 7.66 -4.23
N THR A 192 11.02 7.14 -3.02
CA THR A 192 12.08 6.72 -2.08
C THR A 192 11.90 5.29 -1.55
N VAL A 193 11.17 4.46 -2.29
CA VAL A 193 10.84 3.08 -1.88
C VAL A 193 11.66 2.03 -2.60
N GLY A 194 11.88 0.90 -1.93
CA GLY A 194 12.35 -0.36 -2.49
C GLY A 194 11.37 -1.49 -2.22
N ASN A 195 11.75 -2.70 -2.59
CA ASN A 195 10.95 -3.91 -2.36
C ASN A 195 11.78 -4.95 -1.60
N VAL A 196 11.08 -5.90 -0.98
CA VAL A 196 11.67 -7.09 -0.38
C VAL A 196 10.88 -8.29 -0.90
N SER A 197 11.56 -9.32 -1.35
CA SER A 197 10.91 -10.56 -1.75
C SER A 197 11.81 -11.76 -1.48
N GLY A 198 11.23 -12.93 -1.39
CA GLY A 198 12.02 -14.15 -1.34
C GLY A 198 11.15 -15.38 -1.14
N THR A 199 11.83 -16.49 -0.87
CA THR A 199 11.20 -17.78 -0.67
C THR A 199 11.31 -18.26 0.77
N VAL A 200 10.41 -19.17 1.13
CA VAL A 200 10.43 -19.91 2.39
C VAL A 200 10.60 -21.38 2.05
N ASP A 201 11.63 -22.00 2.63
CA ASP A 201 11.84 -23.44 2.51
C ASP A 201 10.60 -24.21 3.03
N PRO A 202 10.00 -25.11 2.22
CA PRO A 202 8.83 -25.89 2.63
C PRO A 202 9.00 -26.64 3.96
N ASN A 203 10.22 -27.02 4.33
CA ASN A 203 10.47 -27.71 5.60
C ASN A 203 10.16 -26.82 6.81
N LEU A 204 10.31 -25.50 6.69
CA LEU A 204 9.99 -24.54 7.75
C LEU A 204 8.49 -24.49 8.05
N LEU A 205 7.63 -24.78 7.07
CA LEU A 205 6.17 -24.76 7.21
C LEU A 205 5.64 -25.90 8.11
N SER A 206 6.49 -26.88 8.42
CA SER A 206 6.17 -28.04 9.26
C SER A 206 7.22 -28.30 10.35
N ALA A 207 8.10 -27.31 10.60
CA ALA A 207 9.13 -27.41 11.63
C ALA A 207 8.50 -27.35 13.03
N GLY A 208 9.06 -28.05 14.02
CA GLY A 208 8.58 -27.97 15.40
C GLY A 208 7.08 -28.31 15.55
N GLU A 209 6.29 -27.35 16.03
CA GLU A 209 4.83 -27.45 16.22
C GLU A 209 4.02 -26.79 15.08
N CYS A 210 4.68 -26.32 14.01
CA CYS A 210 4.01 -25.73 12.86
C CYS A 210 2.98 -26.69 12.25
N VAL A 211 1.78 -26.18 11.95
CA VAL A 211 0.79 -26.90 11.15
C VAL A 211 0.93 -26.43 9.71
N ALA A 212 1.27 -27.36 8.82
CA ALA A 212 1.44 -27.08 7.39
C ALA A 212 0.21 -26.36 6.81
N ASP A 213 0.48 -25.41 5.89
CA ASP A 213 -0.51 -24.65 5.11
C ASP A 213 -1.43 -23.68 5.91
N THR A 214 -1.13 -23.40 7.18
CA THR A 214 -1.87 -22.40 7.99
C THR A 214 -0.93 -21.57 8.85
N GLY A 215 -1.19 -20.27 9.00
CA GLY A 215 -0.43 -19.41 9.94
C GLY A 215 1.02 -19.13 9.56
N ASN A 216 1.39 -19.29 8.28
CA ASN A 216 2.74 -19.04 7.77
C ASN A 216 2.89 -17.59 7.30
N VAL A 217 3.61 -16.79 8.06
CA VAL A 217 3.66 -15.34 7.93
C VAL A 217 5.09 -14.84 8.01
N VAL A 218 5.42 -13.89 7.17
CA VAL A 218 6.62 -13.08 7.32
C VAL A 218 6.21 -11.74 7.91
N TYR A 219 6.87 -11.36 9.01
CA TYR A 219 6.73 -10.09 9.69
C TYR A 219 7.94 -9.22 9.38
N LEU A 220 7.70 -7.94 9.14
CA LEU A 220 8.70 -6.93 8.86
C LEU A 220 8.66 -5.87 9.96
N TYR A 221 9.77 -5.65 10.66
CA TYR A 221 9.89 -4.63 11.70
C TYR A 221 10.94 -3.59 11.31
N THR A 222 10.70 -2.33 11.66
CA THR A 222 11.74 -1.29 11.53
C THR A 222 12.93 -1.62 12.43
N SER A 223 14.15 -1.55 11.88
CA SER A 223 15.40 -1.87 12.59
C SER A 223 16.20 -0.59 12.89
N PRO A 224 16.99 -0.53 13.99
CA PRO A 224 17.27 -1.58 14.97
C PRO A 224 16.15 -1.80 15.98
N ILE A 225 15.98 -3.05 16.41
CA ILE A 225 15.13 -3.45 17.54
C ILE A 225 15.94 -3.33 18.84
N ALA A 226 15.33 -2.79 19.90
CA ALA A 226 16.00 -2.67 21.20
C ALA A 226 16.17 -4.06 21.86
N GLU A 227 17.26 -4.27 22.61
CA GLU A 227 17.60 -5.59 23.16
C GLU A 227 16.51 -6.20 24.08
N GLU A 228 15.73 -5.36 24.77
CA GLU A 228 14.66 -5.79 25.69
C GLU A 228 13.27 -5.87 25.01
N SER A 229 13.23 -5.58 23.70
CA SER A 229 11.98 -5.62 22.94
C SER A 229 11.56 -7.05 22.64
N VAL A 230 10.25 -7.25 22.59
CA VAL A 230 9.61 -8.49 22.13
C VAL A 230 8.98 -8.20 20.78
N LEU A 231 9.21 -9.05 19.78
CA LEU A 231 8.51 -8.94 18.50
C LEU A 231 7.05 -9.32 18.74
N GLY A 232 6.14 -8.41 18.43
CA GLY A 232 4.70 -8.67 18.48
C GLY A 232 4.15 -9.05 17.12
N ASP A 233 3.01 -9.71 17.12
CA ASP A 233 2.11 -9.87 15.98
C ASP A 233 1.37 -8.56 15.65
N GLU A 234 0.41 -8.63 14.74
CA GLU A 234 -0.44 -7.48 14.43
C GLU A 234 -1.43 -7.24 15.59
N PHE A 235 -1.64 -5.98 15.95
CA PHE A 235 -2.68 -5.60 16.93
C PHE A 235 -3.08 -4.14 16.71
N ASP A 236 -4.22 -3.72 17.28
CA ASP A 236 -4.62 -2.32 17.23
C ASP A 236 -4.44 -1.67 18.61
N PRO A 237 -3.45 -0.79 18.81
CA PRO A 237 -3.18 -0.19 20.12
C PRO A 237 -4.31 0.72 20.63
N GLU A 238 -5.29 1.10 19.79
CA GLU A 238 -6.49 1.79 20.24
C GLU A 238 -7.56 0.83 20.81
N ILE A 239 -7.47 -0.46 20.48
CA ILE A 239 -8.38 -1.52 20.94
C ILE A 239 -7.72 -2.31 22.06
N ASP A 240 -6.54 -2.87 21.82
CA ASP A 240 -5.73 -3.54 22.83
C ASP A 240 -4.79 -2.56 23.52
N THR A 241 -5.29 -2.00 24.62
CA THR A 241 -4.58 -0.98 25.42
C THR A 241 -3.71 -1.58 26.53
N GLU A 242 -3.72 -2.90 26.71
CA GLU A 242 -3.00 -3.60 27.78
C GLU A 242 -1.71 -4.28 27.30
N VAL A 243 -1.37 -4.15 26.01
CA VAL A 243 -0.13 -4.66 25.41
C VAL A 243 1.11 -4.13 26.15
N PRO A 244 2.07 -5.01 26.53
CA PRO A 244 3.28 -4.58 27.21
C PRO A 244 4.10 -3.57 26.38
N ALA A 245 4.61 -2.52 27.03
CA ALA A 245 5.28 -1.42 26.35
C ALA A 245 6.60 -1.79 25.62
N ASN A 246 7.14 -2.98 25.86
CA ASN A 246 8.32 -3.49 25.16
C ASN A 246 7.97 -4.34 23.92
N VAL A 247 6.69 -4.59 23.66
CA VAL A 247 6.24 -5.24 22.42
C VAL A 247 6.37 -4.26 21.27
N VAL A 248 7.01 -4.70 20.19
CA VAL A 248 7.17 -3.93 18.95
C VAL A 248 6.22 -4.49 17.92
N GLN A 249 5.31 -3.65 17.44
CA GLN A 249 4.43 -4.01 16.35
C GLN A 249 5.20 -4.11 15.02
N PRO A 250 4.87 -5.06 14.13
CA PRO A 250 5.41 -5.07 12.78
C PRO A 250 5.05 -3.78 12.04
N TYR A 251 5.96 -3.36 11.17
CA TYR A 251 5.67 -2.36 10.14
C TYR A 251 4.64 -2.92 9.15
N ALA A 252 4.82 -4.18 8.74
CA ALA A 252 3.89 -4.91 7.89
C ALA A 252 4.06 -6.42 8.12
N SER A 253 3.03 -7.17 7.77
CA SER A 253 3.04 -8.64 7.74
C SER A 253 2.45 -9.13 6.42
N LYS A 254 2.95 -10.27 5.93
CA LYS A 254 2.49 -10.90 4.69
C LYS A 254 2.45 -12.40 4.87
N MET A 255 1.38 -13.04 4.43
CA MET A 255 1.35 -14.50 4.32
C MET A 255 2.38 -14.99 3.32
N VAL A 256 2.91 -16.17 3.62
CA VAL A 256 3.63 -16.99 2.65
C VAL A 256 2.62 -17.65 1.73
N GLN A 257 2.75 -17.43 0.43
CA GLN A 257 1.87 -17.99 -0.59
C GLN A 257 2.61 -19.01 -1.46
N LEU A 258 1.91 -20.06 -1.87
CA LEU A 258 2.41 -20.95 -2.90
C LEU A 258 2.24 -20.26 -4.26
N ASP A 259 3.37 -19.93 -4.89
CA ASP A 259 3.37 -19.45 -6.26
C ASP A 259 3.02 -20.62 -7.19
N SER A 260 1.88 -20.50 -7.88
CA SER A 260 1.37 -21.54 -8.78
C SER A 260 2.21 -21.75 -10.05
N GLU A 261 3.01 -20.77 -10.45
CA GLU A 261 3.88 -20.83 -11.63
C GLU A 261 5.22 -21.48 -11.30
N THR A 262 5.85 -21.09 -10.20
CA THR A 262 7.18 -21.59 -9.79
C THR A 262 7.11 -22.83 -8.92
N GLY A 263 6.01 -23.01 -8.17
CA GLY A 263 5.85 -24.04 -7.16
C GLY A 263 6.63 -23.75 -5.87
N GLU A 264 7.10 -22.52 -5.68
CA GLU A 264 7.83 -22.08 -4.50
C GLU A 264 6.89 -21.37 -3.52
N TYR A 265 7.12 -21.56 -2.22
CA TYR A 265 6.48 -20.75 -1.20
C TYR A 265 7.22 -19.42 -1.12
N SER A 266 6.51 -18.33 -1.40
CA SER A 266 7.10 -16.99 -1.55
C SER A 266 6.36 -15.94 -0.74
N TYR A 267 7.06 -14.84 -0.50
CA TYR A 267 6.50 -13.65 0.12
C TYR A 267 7.08 -12.41 -0.56
N SER A 268 6.34 -11.30 -0.50
CA SER A 268 6.85 -10.02 -0.96
C SER A 268 6.23 -8.83 -0.21
N PHE A 269 7.07 -7.83 0.04
CA PHE A 269 6.70 -6.52 0.52
C PHE A 269 7.13 -5.51 -0.55
N ALA A 270 6.16 -4.79 -1.07
CA ALA A 270 6.42 -3.75 -2.05
C ALA A 270 6.31 -2.36 -1.42
N HIS A 271 6.91 -1.37 -2.08
CA HIS A 271 6.81 0.04 -1.69
C HIS A 271 7.30 0.32 -0.25
N LEU A 272 8.36 -0.35 0.20
CA LEU A 272 8.93 -0.10 1.52
C LEU A 272 9.84 1.13 1.49
N PRO A 273 9.70 2.09 2.43
CA PRO A 273 10.68 3.17 2.58
C PRO A 273 12.10 2.63 2.67
N ALA A 274 13.07 3.31 2.06
CA ALA A 274 14.48 2.91 2.17
C ALA A 274 14.96 3.05 3.62
N ALA A 275 15.19 1.92 4.28
CA ALA A 275 15.64 1.81 5.68
C ALA A 275 16.14 0.39 5.98
N ASP A 276 16.69 0.20 7.17
CA ASP A 276 16.98 -1.14 7.68
C ASP A 276 15.74 -1.74 8.33
N TYR A 277 15.51 -3.02 8.07
CA TYR A 277 14.38 -3.78 8.63
C TYR A 277 14.84 -5.12 9.20
N LEU A 278 14.12 -5.63 10.19
CA LEU A 278 14.21 -7.02 10.64
C LEU A 278 13.07 -7.80 9.98
N LEU A 279 13.41 -8.81 9.19
CA LEU A 279 12.47 -9.82 8.73
C LEU A 279 12.45 -10.98 9.72
N ALA A 280 11.26 -11.51 9.98
CA ALA A 280 11.07 -12.71 10.78
C ALA A 280 9.97 -13.58 10.16
N PHE A 281 10.23 -14.88 10.00
CA PHE A 281 9.22 -15.86 9.62
C PHE A 281 8.63 -16.48 10.88
N SER A 282 7.32 -16.69 10.89
CA SER A 282 6.61 -17.48 11.90
C SER A 282 5.55 -18.35 11.23
N CYS A 283 5.46 -19.59 11.69
CA CYS A 283 4.38 -20.51 11.32
C CYS A 283 3.27 -20.61 12.38
N SER A 284 3.34 -19.77 13.42
CA SER A 284 2.48 -19.84 14.61
C SER A 284 1.24 -18.92 14.53
N ALA A 285 1.00 -18.27 13.37
CA ALA A 285 0.02 -17.19 13.23
C ALA A 285 -1.38 -17.65 12.76
N ILE A 286 -1.80 -18.88 13.11
CA ILE A 286 -3.04 -19.48 12.58
C ILE A 286 -4.33 -18.76 13.00
N ASP A 287 -4.35 -18.21 14.22
CA ASP A 287 -5.50 -17.52 14.81
C ASP A 287 -5.12 -16.08 15.21
N ASP A 288 -4.16 -15.47 14.48
CA ASP A 288 -3.65 -14.11 14.72
C ASP A 288 -4.77 -13.08 14.51
N ASP A 289 -5.20 -12.41 15.58
CA ASP A 289 -6.26 -11.41 15.56
C ASP A 289 -5.69 -10.03 15.14
N PRO A 290 -6.25 -9.37 14.12
CA PRO A 290 -5.79 -8.05 13.66
C PRO A 290 -5.89 -6.94 14.72
N GLU A 291 -6.65 -7.14 15.79
CA GLU A 291 -6.91 -6.14 16.83
C GLU A 291 -6.23 -6.45 18.17
N ILE A 292 -5.87 -7.70 18.46
CA ILE A 292 -5.45 -8.17 19.79
C ILE A 292 -4.04 -8.72 19.74
N TYR A 293 -3.22 -8.37 20.72
CA TYR A 293 -1.88 -8.95 20.86
C TYR A 293 -1.98 -10.38 21.38
N ASP A 294 -1.87 -11.37 20.48
CA ASP A 294 -1.97 -12.80 20.79
C ASP A 294 -0.66 -13.40 21.30
N ALA A 295 0.42 -12.63 21.25
CA ALA A 295 1.77 -13.05 21.62
C ALA A 295 2.24 -14.28 20.81
N VAL A 296 1.93 -14.29 19.52
CA VAL A 296 2.47 -15.26 18.56
C VAL A 296 4.00 -15.31 18.67
N MET A 297 4.55 -16.52 18.61
CA MET A 297 6.01 -16.71 18.66
C MET A 297 6.64 -16.20 17.37
N ILE A 298 7.50 -15.18 17.47
CA ILE A 298 8.18 -14.56 16.32
C ILE A 298 9.66 -14.31 16.67
N ALA A 299 10.63 -14.81 15.90
CA ALA A 299 10.49 -15.78 14.82
C ALA A 299 10.12 -17.19 15.33
N ASP A 300 9.51 -18.00 14.47
CA ASP A 300 9.25 -19.42 14.72
C ASP A 300 9.43 -20.25 13.44
N PRO A 301 10.51 -21.07 13.32
CA PRO A 301 11.56 -21.30 14.32
C PRO A 301 12.38 -20.06 14.72
N SER A 302 12.94 -20.05 15.94
CA SER A 302 13.58 -18.86 16.54
C SER A 302 14.76 -18.26 15.76
N GLU A 303 15.40 -19.06 14.91
CA GLU A 303 16.52 -18.66 14.07
C GLU A 303 16.07 -18.02 12.74
N GLN A 304 14.78 -18.08 12.39
CA GLN A 304 14.25 -17.60 11.11
C GLN A 304 13.99 -16.09 11.13
N GLN A 305 15.05 -15.32 11.33
CA GLN A 305 15.02 -13.87 11.27
C GLN A 305 16.35 -13.30 10.75
N ALA A 306 16.29 -12.17 10.06
CA ALA A 306 17.47 -11.47 9.56
C ALA A 306 17.24 -9.98 9.40
N THR A 307 18.28 -9.20 9.65
CA THR A 307 18.30 -7.78 9.27
C THR A 307 18.64 -7.65 7.79
N ILE A 308 17.86 -6.84 7.09
CA ILE A 308 18.08 -6.45 5.70
C ILE A 308 18.14 -4.92 5.59
N SER A 309 18.61 -4.43 4.46
CA SER A 309 18.56 -3.01 4.10
C SER A 309 17.75 -2.84 2.83
N VAL A 310 16.66 -2.09 2.91
CA VAL A 310 15.86 -1.69 1.74
C VAL A 310 16.50 -0.48 1.10
N VAL A 311 16.79 -0.60 -0.20
CA VAL A 311 17.36 0.48 -1.01
C VAL A 311 16.33 0.94 -2.02
N SER A 312 16.20 2.26 -2.19
CA SER A 312 15.24 2.83 -3.13
C SER A 312 15.50 2.37 -4.57
N GLY A 313 14.43 1.95 -5.25
CA GLY A 313 14.45 1.45 -6.62
C GLY A 313 14.99 0.03 -6.79
N GLU A 314 15.33 -0.66 -5.70
CA GLU A 314 15.87 -2.02 -5.73
C GLU A 314 14.93 -3.01 -5.05
N THR A 315 15.01 -4.28 -5.47
CA THR A 315 14.40 -5.40 -4.75
C THR A 315 15.49 -6.10 -3.94
N THR A 316 15.31 -6.14 -2.63
CA THR A 316 16.16 -6.88 -1.70
C THR A 316 15.66 -8.30 -1.59
N GLU A 317 16.49 -9.28 -1.94
CA GLU A 317 16.13 -10.70 -1.84
C GLU A 317 16.58 -11.31 -0.51
N TYR A 318 15.69 -12.02 0.17
CA TYR A 318 16.03 -12.82 1.35
C TYR A 318 15.24 -14.12 1.41
N ASN A 319 15.93 -15.26 1.44
CA ASN A 319 15.28 -16.58 1.49
C ASN A 319 15.42 -17.17 2.89
N PHE A 320 14.30 -17.59 3.47
CA PHE A 320 14.28 -18.37 4.71
C PHE A 320 14.60 -19.82 4.37
N VAL A 321 15.63 -20.36 5.00
CA VAL A 321 16.12 -21.72 4.77
C VAL A 321 16.16 -22.50 6.07
N GLU A 322 15.82 -23.78 6.02
CA GLU A 322 15.96 -24.66 7.18
C GLU A 322 17.46 -24.81 7.53
N ASN A 323 17.80 -24.55 8.79
CA ASN A 323 19.15 -24.82 9.30
C ASN A 323 19.27 -26.33 9.58
N ILE A 324 20.10 -27.02 8.78
CA ILE A 324 20.40 -28.46 8.93
C ILE A 324 21.35 -28.72 10.09
#